data_AF-A0A352RSJ7-F1
#
_entry.id   AF-A0A352RSJ7-F1
#
_cell.length_a   1.000
_cell.length_b   1.000
_cell.length_c   1.000
_cell.angle_alpha   90.00
_cell.angle_beta   90.00
_cell.angle_gamma   90.00
#
_symmetry.space_group_name_H-M   'P 1'
#
loop_
_entity.id
_entity.type
_entity.pdbx_description
1 polymer ?
#
loop_
_entity_poly.entity_id
_entity_poly.type
_entity_poly.pdbx_seq_one_letter_code
_entity_poly.pdbx_strand_id
1 'polypeptide(L)' 'ATRKLAELIARGIDSVPGAQSRLRTVPPVSTVCEATAPDIPPEGAPYAELRD' A
#
# COMPACT_ATOMS: atom_id res chain seq x y z
N ALA A 1 14.86 0.97 9.08
CA ALA A 1 14.39 1.54 10.36
C ALA A 1 13.21 0.75 10.96
N THR A 2 12.15 0.46 10.21
CA THR A 2 10.90 -0.16 10.70
C THR A 2 11.02 -1.60 11.21
N ARG A 3 11.97 -2.40 10.68
CA ARG A 3 12.18 -3.79 11.10
C ARG A 3 12.49 -3.94 12.60
N LYS A 4 13.41 -3.13 13.13
CA LYS A 4 13.82 -3.20 14.54
C LYS A 4 12.66 -2.87 15.47
N LEU A 5 11.80 -1.91 15.08
CA LEU A 5 10.58 -1.58 15.80
C LEU A 5 9.59 -2.75 15.80
N ALA A 6 9.40 -3.40 14.65
CA ALA A 6 8.50 -4.55 14.53
C ALA A 6 8.95 -5.73 15.41
N GLU A 7 10.25 -5.99 15.51
CA GLU A 7 10.83 -7.02 16.40
C GLU A 7 10.55 -6.73 17.88
N LEU A 8 10.65 -5.47 18.32
CA LEU A 8 10.34 -5.07 19.69
C LEU A 8 8.85 -5.24 20.02
N ILE A 9 7.96 -4.91 19.07
CA ILE A 9 6.52 -5.10 19.22
C ILE A 9 6.19 -6.60 19.33
N ALA A 10 6.76 -7.43 18.46
CA ALA A 10 6.58 -8.88 18.47
C ALA A 10 6.98 -9.48 19.83
N ARG A 11 8.13 -9.05 20.38
CA ARG A 11 8.57 -9.46 21.71
C ARG A 11 7.59 -9.09 22.83
N GLY A 12 6.93 -7.92 22.72
CA GLY A 12 5.88 -7.52 23.64
C GLY A 12 4.67 -8.46 23.57
N ILE A 13 4.23 -8.83 22.37
CA ILE A 13 3.12 -9.76 22.15
C ILE A 13 3.43 -11.14 22.73
N ASP A 14 4.63 -11.67 22.47
CA ASP A 14 5.03 -13.02 22.92
C ASP A 14 5.23 -13.11 24.45
N SER A 15 5.27 -11.97 25.15
CA SER A 15 5.31 -11.96 26.62
C SER A 15 3.98 -12.30 27.27
N VAL A 16 2.88 -12.31 26.49
CA VAL A 16 1.53 -12.63 26.98
C VAL A 16 1.26 -14.14 26.80
N PRO A 17 0.96 -14.89 27.87
CA PRO A 17 0.66 -16.31 27.77
C PRO A 17 -0.50 -16.59 26.80
N GLY A 18 -0.28 -17.50 25.85
CA GLY A 18 -1.28 -17.88 24.84
C GLY A 18 -1.34 -16.96 23.61
N ALA A 19 -0.57 -15.88 23.56
CA ALA A 19 -0.39 -15.06 22.36
C ALA A 19 0.87 -15.49 21.59
N GLN A 20 0.82 -15.36 20.26
CA GLN A 20 1.96 -15.61 19.37
C GLN A 20 2.02 -14.54 18.28
N SER A 21 3.18 -13.92 18.15
CA SER A 21 3.44 -12.90 17.15
C SER A 21 3.75 -13.53 15.78
N ARG A 22 3.32 -12.87 14.70
CA ARG A 22 3.68 -13.27 13.32
C ARG A 22 4.10 -12.06 12.51
N LEU A 23 5.40 -11.92 12.32
CA LEU A 23 5.98 -10.86 11.51
C LEU A 23 5.98 -11.25 10.02
N ARG A 24 5.46 -10.35 9.18
CA ARG A 24 5.53 -10.42 7.72
C ARG A 24 5.81 -9.03 7.18
N THR A 25 6.47 -8.95 6.04
CA THR A 25 6.69 -7.69 5.31
C THR A 25 6.02 -7.78 3.96
N VAL A 26 5.67 -6.62 3.41
CA VAL A 26 5.19 -6.52 2.03
C VAL A 26 6.40 -6.45 1.09
N PRO A 27 6.30 -6.94 -0.15
CA PRO A 27 7.28 -6.65 -1.18
C PRO A 27 7.47 -5.14 -1.32
N PRO A 28 8.66 -4.67 -1.72
CA PRO A 28 8.87 -3.26 -2.01
C PRO A 28 7.90 -2.82 -3.12
N VAL A 29 7.21 -1.71 -2.90
CA VAL A 29 6.41 -1.05 -3.93
C VAL A 29 7.24 0.06 -4.57
N SER A 30 7.17 0.18 -5.89
CA SER A 30 7.77 1.31 -6.59
C SER A 30 6.97 2.57 -6.26
N THR A 31 7.66 3.65 -5.88
CA THR A 31 7.07 4.99 -5.81
C THR A 31 7.00 5.66 -7.18
N VAL A 32 7.65 5.06 -8.20
CA VAL A 32 7.51 5.48 -9.58
C VAL A 32 6.17 4.95 -10.05
N CYS A 33 5.16 5.81 -10.03
CA CYS A 33 4.08 5.67 -10.96
C CYS A 33 4.69 5.91 -12.35
N GLU A 34 4.98 4.86 -13.12
CA GLU A 34 4.89 4.97 -14.58
C GLU A 34 3.40 5.12 -14.94
N ALA A 35 2.75 6.15 -14.38
CA ALA A 35 1.50 6.63 -14.90
C ALA A 35 1.88 7.36 -16.18
N THR A 36 2.02 6.63 -17.28
CA THR A 36 1.55 7.20 -18.54
C THR A 36 0.10 7.51 -18.28
N ALA A 37 -0.21 8.79 -18.02
CA ALA A 37 -1.55 9.28 -18.21
C ALA A 37 -2.00 8.74 -19.57
N PRO A 38 -3.21 8.15 -19.70
CA PRO A 38 -3.69 7.80 -21.03
C PRO A 38 -3.57 9.04 -21.91
N ASP A 39 -3.13 8.86 -23.16
CA ASP A 39 -3.17 9.92 -24.16
C ASP A 39 -4.61 10.42 -24.21
N ILE A 40 -4.87 11.55 -23.54
CA ILE A 40 -6.15 12.22 -23.63
C ILE A 40 -6.31 12.48 -25.13
N PRO A 41 -7.34 11.92 -25.79
CA PRO A 41 -7.50 12.11 -27.21
C PRO A 41 -7.56 13.62 -27.49
N PRO A 42 -6.93 14.09 -28.57
CA PRO A 42 -6.88 15.53 -28.87
C PRO A 42 -8.28 16.13 -29.10
N GLU A 43 -9.30 15.27 -29.26
CA GLU A 43 -10.68 15.67 -29.47
C GLU A 43 -11.65 14.79 -28.66
N GLY A 44 -12.61 15.44 -28.00
CA GLY A 44 -13.60 14.84 -27.10
C GLY A 44 -13.28 15.09 -25.62
N ALA A 45 -14.16 15.82 -24.93
CA ALA A 45 -14.02 16.02 -23.48
C ALA A 45 -14.39 14.72 -22.75
N PRO A 46 -13.59 14.23 -21.79
CA PRO A 46 -13.92 13.04 -21.00
C PRO A 46 -14.88 13.41 -19.85
N TYR A 47 -16.00 14.04 -20.17
CA TYR A 47 -17.05 14.35 -19.21
C TYR A 47 -18.39 13.87 -19.73
N ALA A 48 -18.99 12.96 -18.96
CA ALA A 48 -20.32 12.42 -19.18
C ALA A 48 -21.36 13.53 -19.41
N GLU A 49 -22.30 13.26 -20.32
CA GLU A 49 -23.42 14.13 -20.54
C GLU A 49 -24.48 13.96 -19.44
N LEU A 50 -25.37 14.96 -19.31
CA LEU A 50 -26.38 15.07 -18.26
C LEU A 50 -27.46 13.95 -18.23
N ARG A 51 -27.27 12.88 -19.00
CA ARG A 51 -28.22 11.78 -19.23
C ARG A 51 -27.65 10.40 -18.87
N ASP A 52 -26.41 10.32 -18.39
CA ASP A 52 -25.93 9.19 -17.57
C ASP A 52 -26.38 9.32 -16.11
#